data_AF-A0AAN9HYK0-F1
#
_entry.id   AF-A0AAN9HYK0-F1
#
_cell.length_a   1.000
_cell.length_b   1.000
_cell.length_c   1.000
_cell.angle_alpha   90.00
_cell.angle_beta   90.00
_cell.angle_gamma   90.00
#
_symmetry.space_group_name_H-M   'P 1'
#
loop_
_entity.id
_entity.type
_entity.pdbx_description
1 polymer ?
#
loop_
_entity_poly.entity_id
_entity_poly.type
_entity_poly.pdbx_seq_one_letter_code
_entity_poly.pdbx_strand_id
1 'polypeptide(L)'
;MCSLNRTFREALCFKLLLKALNISLDLSTFMSDQKMALVNFFCILMLLALPSFDAFSDEIPSDLKTQDMNALIAQACMNIENQNSCLNNIQNELTKIGPPSPTSVVSAAIRTTLNEAIGAIDKISKFTTLSVSYREQVAIEDCKELLDFSVSELAWSLGEMRKIGAGDNNVQYEGNLEAWLSAALSNQDTCLEGFEGTDRKLETYISGSLTQVTQLISNVLSLYTQLHSLPFRPPRKNNTLIISNDEESWKFPEWMSQSDRELLKSKKKPHGTKPHGATTPHVAADAVVALDGSGHYRTINEAVEAAPSHSNRRYVIYVKKGIYKENVDMKKKMTNIMLVGDGIGRTIITSNRNFMQGWTTFRTATLAVSGKGFIAKDMSFRNTAGPVNHQAVALRVDSDQSAFFRCSIEGYQDTLYAHSLRQFYRECEIYGTIDFIFGNGAAVLQNCKIYTRVPLPLQKVTITAQGRKSPHQSTGFTIQDSYVLATQPTYLGRPWKEYSRTVYMNTYMSGLVQPQGWLEWFGNFALDTLWYGEYRNYGPGASVAGRIKWPGYHVIKDAAAANFFTVQRFINGDSWLPRTGIKFTSGLSN
;
A
#
# COMPACT_ATOMS: atom_id res chain seq x y z
N MET A 1 -16.29 42.39 -27.18
CA MET A 1 -15.56 41.66 -26.12
C MET A 1 -16.35 40.42 -25.76
N CYS A 2 -16.00 39.26 -26.33
CA CYS A 2 -16.22 37.94 -25.75
C CYS A 2 -15.67 36.88 -26.71
N SER A 3 -14.92 35.94 -26.14
CA SER A 3 -14.35 34.77 -26.76
C SER A 3 -15.42 33.70 -27.03
N LEU A 4 -15.33 32.99 -28.16
CA LEU A 4 -15.99 31.69 -28.31
C LEU A 4 -15.21 30.76 -29.26
N ASN A 5 -14.58 29.77 -28.62
CA ASN A 5 -14.42 28.35 -28.94
C ASN A 5 -13.87 27.84 -30.29
N ARG A 6 -12.73 27.16 -30.16
CA ARG A 6 -11.93 26.39 -31.13
C ARG A 6 -12.66 25.16 -31.71
N THR A 7 -13.73 24.70 -31.08
CA THR A 7 -14.56 23.55 -31.49
C THR A 7 -15.40 23.80 -32.76
N PHE A 8 -15.62 25.04 -33.17
CA PHE A 8 -16.38 25.36 -34.39
C PHE A 8 -15.54 25.22 -35.68
N ARG A 9 -14.19 25.27 -35.57
CA ARG A 9 -13.28 25.10 -36.72
C ARG A 9 -13.08 23.62 -37.11
N GLU A 10 -13.13 22.70 -36.16
CA GLU A 10 -12.92 21.27 -36.42
C GLU A 10 -14.15 20.61 -37.07
N ALA A 11 -15.37 21.03 -36.70
CA ALA A 11 -16.61 20.55 -37.31
C ALA A 11 -16.77 20.99 -38.79
N LEU A 12 -16.21 22.14 -39.17
CA LEU A 12 -16.25 22.64 -40.55
C LEU A 12 -15.24 21.91 -41.45
N CYS A 13 -14.09 21.49 -40.90
CA CYS A 13 -13.07 20.74 -41.61
C CYS A 13 -13.53 19.30 -41.93
N PHE A 14 -14.25 18.67 -40.99
CA PHE A 14 -14.81 17.33 -41.18
C PHE A 14 -15.94 17.28 -42.24
N LYS A 15 -16.77 18.33 -42.33
CA LYS A 15 -17.80 18.46 -43.38
C LYS A 15 -17.23 18.73 -44.77
N LEU A 16 -16.08 19.38 -44.88
CA LEU A 16 -15.39 19.58 -46.16
C LEU A 16 -14.69 18.29 -46.65
N LEU A 17 -14.17 17.47 -45.74
CA LEU A 17 -13.58 16.16 -46.06
C LEU A 17 -14.63 15.15 -46.57
N LEU A 18 -15.82 15.14 -45.97
CA LEU A 18 -16.94 14.28 -46.41
C LEU A 18 -17.48 14.66 -47.80
N LYS A 19 -17.35 15.94 -48.20
CA LYS A 19 -17.77 16.42 -49.52
C LYS A 19 -16.76 16.08 -50.64
N ALA A 20 -15.50 15.82 -50.29
CA ALA A 20 -14.46 15.39 -51.22
C ALA A 20 -14.49 13.88 -51.54
N LEU A 21 -15.22 13.09 -50.75
CA LEU A 21 -15.28 11.62 -50.89
C LEU A 21 -16.55 11.10 -51.57
N ASN A 22 -17.50 11.97 -51.96
CA ASN A 22 -18.72 11.62 -52.71
C ASN A 22 -19.52 10.42 -52.10
N ILE A 23 -19.53 10.29 -50.78
CA ILE A 23 -20.31 9.29 -50.04
C ILE A 23 -21.61 9.95 -49.60
N SER A 24 -22.71 9.65 -50.30
CA SER A 24 -24.08 9.91 -49.83
C SER A 24 -24.61 8.64 -49.17
N LEU A 25 -24.86 8.69 -47.87
CA LEU A 25 -25.60 7.63 -47.17
C LEU A 25 -26.68 8.28 -46.30
N ASP A 26 -27.86 8.31 -46.90
CA ASP A 26 -29.12 8.76 -46.33
C ASP A 26 -29.63 7.72 -45.32
N LEU A 27 -29.85 8.14 -44.07
CA LEU A 27 -30.41 7.31 -43.01
C LEU A 27 -31.94 7.41 -43.06
N SER A 28 -32.60 6.48 -43.76
CA SER A 28 -33.99 6.16 -43.45
C SER A 28 -34.38 4.74 -43.88
N THR A 29 -35.23 4.14 -43.06
CA THR A 29 -36.01 2.91 -43.25
C THR A 29 -35.36 1.53 -43.03
N PHE A 30 -35.91 0.91 -41.99
CA PHE A 30 -35.78 -0.46 -41.51
C PHE A 30 -36.55 -1.44 -42.42
N MET A 31 -36.06 -2.68 -42.53
CA MET A 31 -36.77 -3.96 -42.75
C MET A 31 -36.31 -4.83 -43.94
N SER A 32 -36.01 -6.09 -43.57
CA SER A 32 -36.19 -7.35 -44.33
C SER A 32 -35.01 -7.97 -45.06
N ASP A 33 -34.92 -9.28 -44.82
CA ASP A 33 -33.96 -10.29 -45.23
C ASP A 33 -33.74 -10.46 -46.75
N GLN A 34 -32.60 -11.12 -47.02
CA GLN A 34 -32.14 -11.76 -48.26
C GLN A 34 -31.26 -10.92 -49.20
N LYS A 35 -29.94 -11.17 -49.16
CA LYS A 35 -29.13 -11.77 -50.25
C LYS A 35 -27.63 -11.67 -49.97
N MET A 36 -27.11 -12.60 -49.16
CA MET A 36 -25.68 -12.95 -49.10
C MET A 36 -25.37 -13.91 -50.25
N ALA A 37 -25.01 -13.38 -51.43
CA ALA A 37 -24.45 -14.20 -52.52
C ALA A 37 -23.63 -13.44 -53.57
N LEU A 38 -23.58 -12.10 -53.56
CA LEU A 38 -22.93 -11.32 -54.62
C LEU A 38 -21.67 -10.54 -54.19
N VAL A 39 -21.36 -10.48 -52.89
CA VAL A 39 -20.19 -9.74 -52.38
C VAL A 39 -18.88 -10.58 -52.41
N ASN A 40 -18.98 -11.91 -52.40
CA ASN A 40 -17.80 -12.79 -52.35
C ASN A 40 -17.07 -13.00 -53.68
N PHE A 41 -17.62 -12.54 -54.81
CA PHE A 41 -16.96 -12.70 -56.12
C PHE A 41 -16.04 -11.53 -56.47
N PHE A 42 -16.27 -10.33 -55.91
CA PHE A 42 -15.47 -9.14 -56.20
C PHE A 42 -14.23 -8.98 -55.30
N CYS A 43 -14.20 -9.62 -54.13
CA CYS A 43 -13.05 -9.55 -53.22
C CYS A 43 -11.90 -10.50 -53.57
N ILE A 44 -12.13 -11.51 -54.42
CA ILE A 44 -11.10 -12.51 -54.78
C ILE A 44 -10.25 -12.05 -55.97
N LEU A 45 -10.74 -11.13 -56.80
CA LEU A 45 -9.98 -10.61 -57.96
C LEU A 45 -9.01 -9.45 -57.64
N MET A 46 -9.12 -8.82 -56.47
CA MET A 46 -8.24 -7.71 -56.02
C MET A 46 -6.99 -8.18 -55.27
N LEU A 47 -6.82 -9.50 -55.07
CA LEU A 47 -5.67 -10.09 -54.35
C LEU A 47 -4.55 -10.60 -55.27
N LEU A 48 -4.63 -10.40 -56.59
CA LEU A 48 -3.63 -10.88 -57.56
C LEU A 48 -2.85 -9.77 -58.28
N ALA A 49 -2.90 -8.52 -57.81
CA ALA A 49 -2.16 -7.42 -58.42
C ALA A 49 -1.58 -6.44 -57.38
N LEU A 50 -0.58 -6.87 -56.62
CA LEU A 50 0.40 -5.96 -56.01
C LEU A 50 1.82 -6.57 -56.09
N PRO A 51 2.84 -5.76 -56.40
CA PRO A 51 4.22 -6.22 -56.56
C PRO A 51 4.84 -6.57 -55.21
N SER A 52 5.77 -7.53 -55.24
CA SER A 52 6.65 -7.92 -54.15
C SER A 52 7.35 -6.71 -53.53
N PHE A 53 7.02 -6.41 -52.26
CA PHE A 53 7.78 -5.50 -51.41
C PHE A 53 8.73 -6.33 -50.54
N ASP A 54 10.02 -6.10 -50.75
CA ASP A 54 11.11 -6.57 -49.89
C ASP A 54 10.96 -6.07 -48.46
N ALA A 55 11.47 -6.89 -47.53
CA ALA A 55 11.48 -6.66 -46.09
C ALA A 55 12.08 -5.29 -45.71
N PHE A 56 11.28 -4.42 -45.10
CA PHE A 56 11.75 -3.29 -44.31
C PHE A 56 11.78 -3.68 -42.83
N SER A 57 12.97 -3.67 -42.26
CA SER A 57 13.17 -3.57 -40.81
C SER A 57 12.66 -2.20 -40.34
N ASP A 58 11.64 -2.17 -39.49
CA ASP A 58 11.14 -0.95 -38.86
C ASP A 58 12.17 -0.37 -37.86
N GLU A 59 13.03 0.54 -38.32
CA GLU A 59 13.68 1.52 -37.45
C GLU A 59 12.75 2.73 -37.27
N ILE A 60 12.27 2.94 -36.04
CA ILE A 60 11.50 4.14 -35.67
C ILE A 60 12.40 5.39 -35.84
N PRO A 61 11.93 6.47 -36.50
CA PRO A 61 12.73 7.69 -36.70
C PRO A 61 13.24 8.30 -35.38
N SER A 62 14.53 8.64 -35.33
CA SER A 62 15.22 9.19 -34.14
C SER A 62 14.60 10.46 -33.57
N ASP A 63 13.97 11.29 -34.41
CA ASP A 63 13.37 12.56 -33.99
C ASP A 63 12.10 12.37 -33.13
N LEU A 64 11.26 11.36 -33.44
CA LEU A 64 10.10 11.03 -32.61
C LEU A 64 10.50 10.48 -31.24
N LYS A 65 11.56 9.65 -31.21
CA LYS A 65 12.09 9.07 -29.96
C LYS A 65 12.70 10.16 -29.05
N THR A 66 13.33 11.17 -29.65
CA THR A 66 13.91 12.30 -28.92
C THR A 66 12.84 13.25 -28.36
N GLN A 67 11.76 13.47 -29.12
CA GLN A 67 10.62 14.29 -28.68
C GLN A 67 9.86 13.65 -27.50
N ASP A 68 9.72 12.32 -27.49
CA ASP A 68 9.10 11.55 -26.41
C ASP A 68 9.96 11.56 -25.12
N MET A 69 11.29 11.46 -25.25
CA MET A 69 12.20 11.54 -24.08
C MET A 69 12.21 12.90 -23.41
N ASN A 70 12.19 13.99 -24.18
CA ASN A 70 12.10 15.34 -23.63
C ASN A 70 10.77 15.56 -22.87
N ALA A 71 9.68 14.92 -23.32
CA ALA A 71 8.40 14.98 -22.62
C ALA A 71 8.44 14.27 -21.26
N LEU A 72 9.04 13.07 -21.17
CA LEU A 72 9.22 12.36 -19.90
C LEU A 72 10.10 13.13 -18.91
N ILE A 73 11.19 13.74 -19.40
CA ILE A 73 12.07 14.58 -18.58
C ILE A 73 11.31 15.82 -18.08
N ALA A 74 10.54 16.48 -18.95
CA ALA A 74 9.74 17.63 -18.56
C ALA A 74 8.69 17.27 -17.50
N GLN A 75 8.05 16.10 -17.63
CA GLN A 75 7.07 15.60 -16.66
C GLN A 75 7.71 15.27 -15.31
N ALA A 76 8.95 14.76 -15.27
CA ALA A 76 9.67 14.53 -14.03
C ALA A 76 9.88 15.81 -13.21
N CYS A 77 9.94 16.96 -13.89
CA CYS A 77 10.15 18.27 -13.31
C CYS A 77 8.89 19.16 -13.25
N MET A 78 7.70 18.58 -13.46
CA MET A 78 6.45 19.32 -13.43
C MET A 78 6.20 19.93 -12.04
N ASN A 79 5.77 21.19 -11.99
CA ASN A 79 5.46 21.93 -10.75
C ASN A 79 6.63 22.02 -9.75
N ILE A 80 7.87 21.86 -10.19
CA ILE A 80 9.07 22.12 -9.38
C ILE A 80 9.41 23.60 -9.44
N GLU A 81 9.64 24.22 -8.28
CA GLU A 81 9.94 25.66 -8.14
C GLU A 81 11.11 26.11 -9.05
N ASN A 82 12.22 25.37 -9.02
CA ASN A 82 13.35 25.58 -9.94
C ASN A 82 13.40 24.49 -11.02
N GLN A 83 12.49 24.60 -11.99
CA GLN A 83 12.36 23.64 -13.10
C GLN A 83 13.67 23.48 -13.88
N ASN A 84 14.40 24.57 -14.16
CA ASN A 84 15.68 24.51 -14.88
C ASN A 84 16.74 23.69 -14.13
N SER A 85 16.84 23.87 -12.81
CA SER A 85 17.75 23.06 -12.00
C SER A 85 17.33 21.59 -12.01
N CYS A 86 16.04 21.29 -11.95
CA CYS A 86 15.55 19.91 -12.04
C CYS A 86 15.91 19.27 -13.39
N LEU A 87 15.65 19.95 -14.51
CA LEU A 87 15.96 19.46 -15.85
C LEU A 87 17.47 19.20 -16.01
N ASN A 88 18.31 20.15 -15.59
CA ASN A 88 19.77 20.00 -15.63
C ASN A 88 20.25 18.82 -14.78
N ASN A 89 19.69 18.63 -13.59
CA ASN A 89 20.05 17.52 -12.72
C ASN A 89 19.69 16.17 -13.34
N ILE A 90 18.49 16.03 -13.90
CA ILE A 90 18.07 14.80 -14.60
C ILE A 90 18.96 14.54 -15.82
N GLN A 91 19.24 15.57 -16.62
CA GLN A 91 20.12 15.44 -17.78
C GLN A 91 21.55 15.00 -17.37
N ASN A 92 22.08 15.56 -16.29
CA ASN A 92 23.38 15.18 -15.73
C ASN A 92 23.41 13.75 -15.20
N GLU A 93 22.30 13.22 -14.69
CA GLU A 93 22.22 11.81 -14.29
C GLU A 93 22.04 10.87 -15.50
N LEU A 94 21.33 11.30 -16.55
CA LEU A 94 21.18 10.54 -17.78
C LEU A 94 22.51 10.30 -18.49
N THR A 95 23.41 11.30 -18.53
CA THR A 95 24.74 11.14 -19.14
C THR A 95 25.59 10.07 -18.46
N LYS A 96 25.28 9.69 -17.22
CA LYS A 96 25.98 8.64 -16.46
C LYS A 96 25.41 7.24 -16.67
N ILE A 97 24.17 7.10 -17.14
CA ILE A 97 23.43 5.82 -17.18
C ILE A 97 23.51 5.14 -18.56
N GLY A 98 23.87 5.86 -19.62
CA GLY A 98 24.00 5.33 -20.98
C GLY A 98 22.95 5.91 -21.94
N PRO A 99 22.54 5.19 -23.01
CA PRO A 99 21.64 5.73 -24.02
C PRO A 99 20.26 6.07 -23.45
N PRO A 100 19.64 7.19 -23.86
CA PRO A 100 18.31 7.58 -23.39
C PRO A 100 17.23 6.54 -23.72
N SER A 101 16.50 6.15 -22.69
CA SER A 101 15.33 5.26 -22.71
C SER A 101 14.33 5.67 -21.61
N PRO A 102 13.03 5.32 -21.72
CA PRO A 102 12.06 5.61 -20.66
C PRO A 102 12.53 5.14 -19.27
N THR A 103 13.08 3.93 -19.19
CA THR A 103 13.64 3.33 -17.96
C THR A 103 14.82 4.13 -17.41
N SER A 104 15.70 4.64 -18.27
CA SER A 104 16.81 5.51 -17.85
C SER A 104 16.34 6.87 -17.36
N VAL A 105 15.28 7.45 -17.94
CA VAL A 105 14.68 8.72 -17.48
C VAL A 105 14.08 8.55 -16.08
N VAL A 106 13.31 7.48 -15.86
CA VAL A 106 12.78 7.17 -14.52
C VAL A 106 13.92 6.95 -13.51
N SER A 107 14.97 6.23 -13.91
CA SER A 107 16.14 5.99 -13.04
C SER A 107 16.87 7.29 -12.69
N ALA A 108 17.06 8.19 -13.65
CA ALA A 108 17.67 9.51 -13.45
C ALA A 108 16.79 10.41 -12.56
N ALA A 109 15.47 10.35 -12.74
CA ALA A 109 14.51 11.09 -11.91
C ALA A 109 14.47 10.59 -10.47
N ILE A 110 14.47 9.27 -10.24
CA ILE A 110 14.58 8.68 -8.88
C ILE A 110 15.90 9.12 -8.22
N ARG A 111 17.01 9.08 -8.96
CA ARG A 111 18.33 9.49 -8.43
C ARG A 111 18.38 10.97 -8.09
N THR A 112 17.82 11.83 -8.93
CA THR A 112 17.68 13.27 -8.65
C THR A 112 16.84 13.49 -7.39
N THR A 113 15.73 12.76 -7.27
CA THR A 113 14.83 12.82 -6.11
C THR A 113 15.52 12.35 -4.82
N LEU A 114 16.32 11.28 -4.89
CA LEU A 114 17.12 10.77 -3.78
C LEU A 114 18.10 11.83 -3.28
N ASN A 115 18.80 12.52 -4.19
CA ASN A 115 19.74 13.58 -3.82
C ASN A 115 19.03 14.77 -3.15
N GLU A 116 17.85 15.17 -3.64
CA GLU A 116 17.06 16.23 -2.99
C GLU A 116 16.57 15.80 -1.60
N ALA A 117 16.14 14.54 -1.43
CA ALA A 117 15.72 14.01 -0.14
C ALA A 117 16.88 14.02 0.89
N ILE A 118 18.10 13.63 0.47
CA ILE A 118 19.31 13.73 1.31
C ILE A 118 19.57 15.20 1.68
N GLY A 119 19.53 16.11 0.72
CA GLY A 119 19.71 17.54 0.98
C GLY A 119 18.65 18.13 1.91
N ALA A 120 17.41 17.64 1.87
CA ALA A 120 16.34 18.05 2.77
C ALA A 120 16.61 17.62 4.22
N ILE A 121 17.18 16.44 4.47
CA ILE A 121 17.60 16.01 5.81
C ILE A 121 18.64 16.97 6.39
N ASP A 122 19.62 17.39 5.59
CA ASP A 122 20.65 18.35 6.01
C ASP A 122 20.07 19.72 6.34
N LYS A 123 19.10 20.20 5.52
CA LYS A 123 18.36 21.44 5.79
C LYS A 123 17.58 21.33 7.10
N ILE A 124 16.84 20.23 7.30
CA ILE A 124 15.98 20.02 8.47
C ILE A 124 16.79 19.90 9.76
N SER A 125 17.93 19.23 9.70
CA SER A 125 18.83 19.06 10.85
C SER A 125 19.31 20.39 11.44
N LYS A 126 19.37 21.47 10.64
CA LYS A 126 19.74 22.81 11.10
C LYS A 126 18.67 23.49 11.95
N PHE A 127 17.40 23.09 11.83
CA PHE A 127 16.31 23.66 12.63
C PHE A 127 16.21 23.05 14.03
N THR A 128 16.96 21.98 14.34
CA THR A 128 16.97 21.35 15.68
C THR A 128 17.29 22.35 16.79
N THR A 129 18.22 23.29 16.53
CA THR A 129 18.64 24.32 17.50
C THR A 129 17.64 25.46 17.66
N LEU A 130 16.65 25.56 16.77
CA LEU A 130 15.61 26.60 16.78
C LEU A 130 14.34 26.14 17.49
N SER A 131 14.27 24.87 17.90
CA SER A 131 13.16 24.34 18.65
C SER A 131 13.09 24.92 20.06
N VAL A 132 11.88 25.32 20.46
CA VAL A 132 11.60 25.94 21.76
C VAL A 132 10.79 25.02 22.69
N SER A 133 10.28 23.89 22.18
CA SER A 133 9.52 22.92 22.97
C SER A 133 9.98 21.48 22.74
N TYR A 134 9.82 20.62 23.75
CA TYR A 134 10.11 19.18 23.63
C TYR A 134 9.32 18.52 22.48
N ARG A 135 8.07 18.95 22.25
CA ARG A 135 7.22 18.40 21.17
C ARG A 135 7.80 18.70 19.79
N GLU A 136 8.28 19.91 19.57
CA GLU A 136 8.95 20.28 18.32
C GLU A 136 10.25 19.49 18.11
N GLN A 137 11.03 19.25 19.17
CA GLN A 137 12.25 18.42 19.07
C GLN A 137 11.89 17.00 18.62
N VAL A 138 10.86 16.41 19.21
CA VAL A 138 10.36 15.08 18.80
C VAL A 138 9.87 15.10 17.36
N ALA A 139 9.13 16.13 16.94
CA ALA A 139 8.66 16.28 15.56
C ALA A 139 9.80 16.41 14.54
N ILE A 140 10.87 17.13 14.88
CA ILE A 140 12.06 17.25 14.03
C ILE A 140 12.78 15.89 13.90
N GLU A 141 12.96 15.17 15.00
CA GLU A 141 13.57 13.83 14.96
C GLU A 141 12.70 12.82 14.19
N ASP A 142 11.37 12.90 14.33
CA ASP A 142 10.44 12.12 13.50
C ASP A 142 10.62 12.45 12.03
N CYS A 143 10.72 13.73 11.69
CA CYS A 143 10.91 14.14 10.31
C CYS A 143 12.22 13.62 9.71
N LYS A 144 13.32 13.68 10.46
CA LYS A 144 14.62 13.14 10.04
C LYS A 144 14.54 11.63 9.81
N GLU A 145 13.92 10.89 10.73
CA GLU A 145 13.72 9.45 10.60
C GLU A 145 12.85 9.09 9.38
N LEU A 146 11.75 9.81 9.18
CA LEU A 146 10.84 9.61 8.05
C LEU A 146 11.48 9.93 6.70
N LEU A 147 12.34 10.95 6.64
CA LEU A 147 13.10 11.24 5.42
C LEU A 147 14.19 10.21 5.15
N ASP A 148 14.88 9.72 6.18
CA ASP A 148 15.81 8.60 6.04
C ASP A 148 15.09 7.35 5.51
N PHE A 149 13.83 7.16 5.90
CA PHE A 149 12.98 6.11 5.34
C PHE A 149 12.72 6.32 3.85
N SER A 150 12.37 7.54 3.42
CA SER A 150 12.19 7.88 2.01
C SER A 150 13.47 7.70 1.20
N VAL A 151 14.64 8.08 1.75
CA VAL A 151 15.97 7.85 1.14
C VAL A 151 16.20 6.36 0.91
N SER A 152 15.92 5.52 1.90
CA SER A 152 16.04 4.06 1.77
C SER A 152 15.10 3.49 0.70
N GLU A 153 13.85 3.95 0.65
CA GLU A 153 12.85 3.50 -0.34
C GLU A 153 13.22 3.92 -1.76
N LEU A 154 13.71 5.14 -1.96
CA LEU A 154 14.22 5.62 -3.24
C LEU A 154 15.48 4.85 -3.66
N ALA A 155 16.38 4.53 -2.74
CA ALA A 155 17.57 3.73 -3.00
C ALA A 155 17.23 2.28 -3.40
N TRP A 156 16.27 1.65 -2.72
CA TRP A 156 15.74 0.34 -3.12
C TRP A 156 15.12 0.39 -4.51
N SER A 157 14.39 1.46 -4.81
CA SER A 157 13.78 1.69 -6.11
C SER A 157 14.83 1.77 -7.23
N LEU A 158 15.94 2.49 -7.01
CA LEU A 158 17.09 2.49 -7.93
C LEU A 158 17.72 1.11 -8.10
N GLY A 159 17.83 0.34 -7.01
CA GLY A 159 18.32 -1.03 -7.04
C GLY A 159 17.47 -1.92 -7.96
N GLU A 160 16.16 -1.76 -7.93
CA GLU A 160 15.23 -2.51 -8.77
C GLU A 160 15.25 -2.05 -10.23
N MET A 161 15.28 -0.74 -10.46
CA MET A 161 15.40 -0.17 -11.82
C MET A 161 16.65 -0.67 -12.55
N ARG A 162 17.75 -0.92 -11.83
CA ARG A 162 18.96 -1.52 -12.42
C ARG A 162 18.73 -2.96 -12.92
N LYS A 163 17.91 -3.75 -12.21
CA LYS A 163 17.57 -5.12 -12.64
C LYS A 163 16.66 -5.10 -13.85
N ILE A 164 15.66 -4.22 -13.86
CA ILE A 164 14.78 -4.00 -15.01
C ILE A 164 15.60 -3.56 -16.23
N GLY A 165 16.52 -2.61 -16.06
CA GLY A 165 17.41 -2.17 -17.13
C GLY A 165 18.37 -3.26 -17.64
N ALA A 166 18.66 -4.27 -16.83
CA ALA A 166 19.45 -5.45 -17.21
C ALA A 166 18.62 -6.54 -17.92
N GLY A 167 17.32 -6.30 -18.16
CA GLY A 167 16.43 -7.23 -18.88
C GLY A 167 15.75 -8.27 -18.01
N ASP A 168 15.73 -8.11 -16.69
CA ASP A 168 15.04 -9.03 -15.78
C ASP A 168 13.52 -8.73 -15.74
N ASN A 169 12.72 -9.66 -16.27
CA ASN A 169 11.28 -9.49 -16.51
C ASN A 169 10.40 -10.06 -15.37
N ASN A 170 10.87 -10.07 -14.13
CA ASN A 170 10.09 -10.58 -13.01
C ASN A 170 8.95 -9.60 -12.63
N VAL A 171 7.70 -10.06 -12.77
CA VAL A 171 6.47 -9.33 -12.38
C VAL A 171 6.50 -8.82 -10.93
N GLN A 172 7.33 -9.42 -10.06
CA GLN A 172 7.51 -8.97 -8.68
C GLN A 172 8.20 -7.61 -8.56
N TYR A 173 9.00 -7.21 -9.54
CA TYR A 173 9.73 -5.93 -9.51
C TYR A 173 8.81 -4.73 -9.73
N GLU A 174 7.75 -4.90 -10.52
CA GLU A 174 6.83 -3.82 -10.81
C GLU A 174 6.07 -3.38 -9.55
N GLY A 175 5.60 -4.34 -8.75
CA GLY A 175 4.91 -4.06 -7.49
C GLY A 175 5.82 -3.55 -6.36
N ASN A 176 7.14 -3.76 -6.44
CA ASN A 176 8.08 -3.23 -5.46
C ASN A 176 8.27 -1.72 -5.63
N LEU A 177 8.45 -1.27 -6.87
CA LEU A 177 8.64 0.15 -7.18
C LEU A 177 7.44 1.00 -6.76
N GLU A 178 6.22 0.57 -7.11
CA GLU A 178 5.01 1.30 -6.69
C GLU A 178 4.89 1.38 -5.17
N ALA A 179 5.15 0.26 -4.47
CA ALA A 179 5.04 0.21 -3.02
C ALA A 179 6.06 1.13 -2.33
N TRP A 180 7.32 1.13 -2.77
CA TRP A 180 8.37 1.93 -2.17
C TRP A 180 8.25 3.42 -2.52
N LEU A 181 7.92 3.78 -3.76
CA LEU A 181 7.63 5.16 -4.13
C LEU A 181 6.39 5.71 -3.41
N SER A 182 5.35 4.88 -3.25
CA SER A 182 4.15 5.26 -2.48
C SER A 182 4.47 5.49 -1.01
N ALA A 183 5.32 4.66 -0.40
CA ALA A 183 5.78 4.84 0.97
C ALA A 183 6.64 6.10 1.11
N ALA A 184 7.58 6.31 0.18
CA ALA A 184 8.49 7.45 0.19
C ALA A 184 7.74 8.78 0.14
N LEU A 185 6.59 8.82 -0.55
CA LEU A 185 5.69 9.95 -0.65
C LEU A 185 4.82 10.17 0.60
N SER A 186 4.60 9.13 1.40
CA SER A 186 3.75 9.19 2.61
C SER A 186 4.50 9.76 3.80
N ASN A 187 5.82 9.53 3.88
CA ASN A 187 6.64 9.90 5.02
C ASN A 187 6.68 11.43 5.28
N GLN A 188 6.59 12.26 4.24
CA GLN A 188 6.60 13.73 4.41
C GLN A 188 5.33 14.25 5.09
N ASP A 189 4.17 13.62 4.85
CA ASP A 189 2.93 14.00 5.51
C ASP A 189 3.03 13.73 7.00
N THR A 190 3.48 12.54 7.39
CA THR A 190 3.70 12.17 8.80
C THR A 190 4.72 13.10 9.47
N CYS A 191 5.77 13.54 8.74
CA CYS A 191 6.71 14.52 9.26
C CYS A 191 5.99 15.82 9.65
N LEU A 192 5.16 16.36 8.75
CA LEU A 192 4.45 17.62 9.00
C LEU A 192 3.39 17.46 10.09
N GLU A 193 2.72 16.31 10.16
CA GLU A 193 1.74 15.98 11.21
C GLU A 193 2.38 15.90 12.60
N GLY A 194 3.69 15.61 12.69
CA GLY A 194 4.42 15.66 13.95
C GLY A 194 4.36 17.03 14.64
N PHE A 195 4.12 18.11 13.90
CA PHE A 195 3.99 19.47 14.43
C PHE A 195 2.58 19.80 14.96
N GLU A 196 1.63 18.85 14.92
CA GLU A 196 0.30 19.05 15.49
C GLU A 196 0.38 19.33 17.01
N GLY A 197 -0.32 20.39 17.43
CA GLY A 197 -0.28 20.88 18.82
C GLY A 197 0.95 21.72 19.17
N THR A 198 1.74 22.16 18.18
CA THR A 198 2.77 23.20 18.32
C THR A 198 2.26 24.56 17.81
N ASP A 199 3.10 25.60 17.86
CA ASP A 199 2.78 26.92 17.28
C ASP A 199 2.89 26.96 15.74
N ARG A 200 3.33 25.85 15.13
CA ARG A 200 3.48 25.63 13.68
C ARG A 200 4.44 26.57 12.95
N LYS A 201 5.25 27.36 13.66
CA LYS A 201 6.28 28.20 12.99
C LYS A 201 7.32 27.32 12.31
N LEU A 202 7.86 26.32 13.02
CA LEU A 202 8.83 25.38 12.47
C LEU A 202 8.25 24.49 11.36
N GLU A 203 6.97 24.11 11.47
CA GLU A 203 6.24 23.38 10.41
C GLU A 203 6.33 24.13 9.07
N THR A 204 6.19 25.46 9.09
CA THR A 204 6.24 26.28 7.86
C THR A 204 7.61 26.23 7.18
N TYR A 205 8.69 26.32 7.95
CA TYR A 205 10.07 26.22 7.41
C TYR A 205 10.39 24.82 6.90
N ILE A 206 9.98 23.79 7.63
CA ILE A 206 10.19 22.39 7.25
C ILE A 206 9.36 22.04 6.01
N SER A 207 8.11 22.50 5.94
CA SER A 207 7.24 22.36 4.76
C SER A 207 7.90 22.93 3.51
N GLY A 208 8.54 24.11 3.60
CA GLY A 208 9.34 24.66 2.50
C GLY A 208 10.47 23.73 2.04
N SER A 209 11.15 23.07 2.98
CA SER A 209 12.23 22.10 2.67
C SER A 209 11.71 20.79 2.06
N LEU A 210 10.46 20.41 2.37
CA LEU A 210 9.84 19.15 1.92
C LEU A 210 9.04 19.28 0.64
N THR A 211 8.63 20.49 0.26
CA THR A 211 7.75 20.72 -0.90
C THR A 211 8.35 20.16 -2.17
N GLN A 212 9.63 20.47 -2.42
CA GLN A 212 10.33 19.98 -3.61
C GLN A 212 10.50 18.45 -3.60
N VAL A 213 10.89 17.86 -2.46
CA VAL A 213 11.02 16.40 -2.31
C VAL A 213 9.68 15.71 -2.60
N THR A 214 8.60 16.21 -2.00
CA THR A 214 7.26 15.67 -2.16
C THR A 214 6.81 15.70 -3.62
N GLN A 215 7.03 16.83 -4.30
CA GLN A 215 6.64 16.99 -5.70
C GLN A 215 7.48 16.10 -6.62
N LEU A 216 8.80 15.98 -6.39
CA LEU A 216 9.67 15.10 -7.16
C LEU A 216 9.27 13.63 -7.04
N ILE A 217 9.00 13.14 -5.81
CA ILE A 217 8.53 11.77 -5.61
C ILE A 217 7.18 11.55 -6.32
N SER A 218 6.25 12.52 -6.22
CA SER A 218 4.95 12.45 -6.90
C SER A 218 5.10 12.36 -8.43
N ASN A 219 5.97 13.18 -9.02
CA ASN A 219 6.24 13.16 -10.46
C ASN A 219 6.85 11.84 -10.91
N VAL A 220 7.82 11.32 -10.14
CA VAL A 220 8.45 10.01 -10.40
C VAL A 220 7.42 8.88 -10.34
N LEU A 221 6.55 8.88 -9.32
CA LEU A 221 5.50 7.89 -9.18
C LEU A 221 4.48 7.99 -10.33
N SER A 222 4.11 9.20 -10.74
CA SER A 222 3.22 9.42 -11.89
C SER A 222 3.84 8.93 -13.20
N LEU A 223 5.11 9.26 -13.45
CA LEU A 223 5.87 8.79 -14.61
C LEU A 223 5.95 7.26 -14.65
N TYR A 224 6.37 6.67 -13.54
CA TYR A 224 6.51 5.23 -13.43
C TYR A 224 5.17 4.53 -13.69
N THR A 225 4.10 4.98 -13.03
CA THR A 225 2.77 4.41 -13.23
C THR A 225 2.32 4.59 -14.67
N GLN A 226 2.44 5.75 -15.30
CA GLN A 226 2.04 5.95 -16.71
C GLN A 226 2.79 5.05 -17.70
N LEU A 227 4.10 4.85 -17.50
CA LEU A 227 4.91 3.98 -18.36
C LEU A 227 4.55 2.50 -18.21
N HIS A 228 4.14 2.09 -17.01
CA HIS A 228 3.75 0.71 -16.71
C HIS A 228 2.22 0.53 -16.70
N SER A 229 1.46 1.59 -17.00
CA SER A 229 0.00 1.64 -17.07
C SER A 229 -0.47 2.42 -18.31
N LEU A 230 -0.45 1.79 -19.49
CA LEU A 230 -1.55 1.95 -20.44
C LEU A 230 -2.71 1.07 -19.95
N PRO A 231 -3.96 1.57 -19.98
CA PRO A 231 -4.82 1.55 -18.80
C PRO A 231 -5.46 0.18 -18.55
N PHE A 232 -5.50 -0.20 -17.27
CA PHE A 232 -6.50 -1.12 -16.77
C PHE A 232 -7.91 -0.63 -17.15
N ARG A 233 -8.46 -1.17 -18.22
CA ARG A 233 -9.90 -1.37 -18.38
C ARG A 233 -10.21 -2.75 -17.78
N PRO A 234 -11.27 -2.91 -16.95
CA PRO A 234 -11.70 -4.25 -16.55
C PRO A 234 -11.95 -5.07 -17.83
N PRO A 235 -11.37 -6.29 -17.98
CA PRO A 235 -11.57 -7.07 -19.20
C PRO A 235 -13.06 -7.39 -19.38
N ARG A 236 -13.64 -6.95 -20.50
CA ARG A 236 -14.91 -7.48 -21.00
C ARG A 236 -14.61 -8.60 -22.00
N LYS A 237 -15.17 -9.77 -21.70
CA LYS A 237 -15.38 -11.00 -22.49
C LYS A 237 -14.27 -12.06 -22.52
N ASN A 238 -14.67 -13.19 -21.94
CA ASN A 238 -14.62 -14.57 -22.43
C ASN A 238 -13.38 -14.96 -23.24
N ASN A 239 -12.39 -15.53 -22.54
CA ASN A 239 -11.66 -16.66 -23.09
C ASN A 239 -11.64 -17.78 -22.05
N THR A 240 -12.20 -18.90 -22.47
CA THR A 240 -12.13 -20.23 -21.84
C THR A 240 -10.69 -20.56 -21.48
N LEU A 241 -10.41 -20.65 -20.17
CA LEU A 241 -9.19 -21.26 -19.66
C LEU A 241 -9.25 -22.76 -19.92
N ILE A 242 -8.34 -23.25 -20.75
CA ILE A 242 -8.00 -24.66 -20.85
C ILE A 242 -7.35 -25.04 -19.51
N ILE A 243 -8.06 -25.84 -18.73
CA ILE A 243 -7.54 -26.46 -17.52
C ILE A 243 -6.60 -27.59 -17.99
N SER A 244 -5.29 -27.37 -17.91
CA SER A 244 -4.33 -28.47 -17.87
C SER A 244 -4.27 -28.99 -16.44
N ASN A 245 -4.90 -30.15 -16.23
CA ASN A 245 -4.67 -30.98 -15.07
C ASN A 245 -3.24 -31.52 -15.14
N ASP A 246 -2.37 -31.06 -14.25
CA ASP A 246 -1.19 -31.84 -13.86
C ASP A 246 -0.96 -31.65 -12.35
N GLU A 247 -1.27 -32.73 -11.62
CA GLU A 247 -0.83 -32.93 -10.25
C GLU A 247 0.68 -33.13 -10.25
N GLU A 248 1.47 -32.08 -10.00
CA GLU A 248 2.89 -32.26 -9.70
C GLU A 248 3.33 -31.55 -8.42
N SER A 249 4.11 -32.31 -7.67
CA SER A 249 4.63 -32.08 -6.33
C SER A 249 5.27 -30.70 -6.12
N TRP A 250 4.91 -30.04 -5.01
CA TRP A 250 5.60 -28.88 -4.45
C TRP A 250 7.10 -29.16 -4.26
N LYS A 251 7.95 -28.70 -5.18
CA LYS A 251 9.41 -28.71 -5.01
C LYS A 251 9.82 -27.50 -4.15
N PHE A 252 10.38 -27.76 -2.97
CA PHE A 252 10.93 -26.72 -2.10
C PHE A 252 12.25 -26.16 -2.67
N PRO A 253 12.55 -24.86 -2.50
CA PRO A 253 13.79 -24.25 -2.97
C PRO A 253 15.05 -24.88 -2.38
N GLU A 254 16.15 -24.89 -3.13
CA GLU A 254 17.41 -25.57 -2.76
C GLU A 254 18.08 -25.02 -1.48
N TRP A 255 17.87 -23.75 -1.15
CA TRP A 255 18.42 -23.10 0.05
C TRP A 255 17.69 -23.46 1.36
N MET A 256 16.61 -24.24 1.29
CA MET A 256 15.82 -24.65 2.45
C MET A 256 16.44 -25.88 3.11
N SER A 257 16.80 -25.75 4.40
CA SER A 257 17.36 -26.84 5.20
C SER A 257 16.35 -27.97 5.39
N GLN A 258 16.82 -29.18 5.66
CA GLN A 258 15.94 -30.35 5.83
C GLN A 258 15.00 -30.19 7.05
N SER A 259 15.45 -29.49 8.10
CA SER A 259 14.64 -29.17 9.29
C SER A 259 13.49 -28.20 8.97
N ASP A 260 13.71 -27.21 8.09
CA ASP A 260 12.65 -26.29 7.64
C ASP A 260 11.58 -27.01 6.80
N ARG A 261 12.00 -28.01 6.02
CA ARG A 261 11.09 -28.87 5.23
C ARG A 261 10.20 -29.74 6.13
N GLU A 262 10.69 -30.15 7.29
CA GLU A 262 9.93 -30.93 8.27
C GLU A 262 8.95 -30.07 9.08
N LEU A 263 9.33 -28.84 9.44
CA LEU A 263 8.49 -27.84 10.09
C LEU A 263 7.23 -27.47 9.26
N LEU A 264 7.35 -27.48 7.93
CA LEU A 264 6.24 -27.19 7.01
C LEU A 264 5.36 -28.42 6.72
N LYS A 265 5.88 -29.63 6.94
CA LYS A 265 5.19 -30.91 6.66
C LYS A 265 4.36 -31.45 7.82
N SER A 266 4.38 -30.84 9.01
CA SER A 266 3.64 -31.36 10.18
C SER A 266 2.12 -31.17 10.06
N LYS A 267 1.47 -32.03 9.28
CA LYS A 267 0.03 -32.31 9.38
C LYS A 267 -0.18 -33.16 10.62
N LYS A 268 -0.91 -32.64 11.62
CA LYS A 268 -1.44 -33.44 12.73
C LYS A 268 -2.26 -34.62 12.18
N LYS A 269 -1.88 -35.86 12.52
CA LYS A 269 -2.84 -36.98 12.63
C LYS A 269 -3.13 -37.21 14.12
N PRO A 270 -4.39 -37.49 14.50
CA PRO A 270 -4.71 -37.87 15.87
C PRO A 270 -4.62 -39.40 16.02
N HIS A 271 -3.84 -39.87 17.00
CA HIS A 271 -4.15 -40.97 17.93
C HIS A 271 -2.89 -41.64 18.48
N GLY A 272 -2.92 -41.92 19.80
CA GLY A 272 -2.05 -42.88 20.46
C GLY A 272 -1.26 -42.34 21.68
N THR A 273 -1.92 -42.29 22.84
CA THR A 273 -1.41 -42.60 24.22
C THR A 273 0.12 -42.72 24.40
N LYS A 274 0.83 -41.96 25.26
CA LYS A 274 0.78 -41.88 26.75
C LYS A 274 1.83 -40.82 27.25
N PRO A 275 2.05 -40.57 28.57
CA PRO A 275 2.14 -39.22 29.16
C PRO A 275 3.56 -38.73 29.54
N HIS A 276 3.59 -37.45 29.93
CA HIS A 276 4.65 -36.63 30.56
C HIS A 276 5.37 -35.63 29.64
N GLY A 277 5.16 -34.35 29.97
CA GLY A 277 5.88 -33.20 29.38
C GLY A 277 5.22 -32.65 28.13
N ALA A 278 4.24 -31.76 28.30
CA ALA A 278 3.66 -31.02 27.17
C ALA A 278 4.66 -29.99 26.64
N THR A 279 5.55 -30.40 25.74
CA THR A 279 6.28 -29.49 24.86
C THR A 279 5.53 -29.36 23.54
N THR A 280 4.89 -28.21 23.35
CA THR A 280 4.47 -27.71 22.04
C THR A 280 5.62 -27.81 21.04
N PRO A 281 5.37 -28.06 19.74
CA PRO A 281 6.42 -28.09 18.73
C PRO A 281 7.08 -26.71 18.68
N HIS A 282 8.27 -26.61 19.28
CA HIS A 282 9.04 -25.38 19.32
C HIS A 282 9.54 -25.09 17.90
N VAL A 283 9.10 -23.98 17.32
CA VAL A 283 9.92 -23.27 16.34
C VAL A 283 11.26 -23.03 17.04
N ALA A 284 12.37 -23.50 16.49
CA ALA A 284 13.69 -23.26 17.08
C ALA A 284 13.89 -21.73 17.19
N ALA A 285 13.85 -21.21 18.42
CA ALA A 285 13.95 -19.79 18.67
C ALA A 285 15.43 -19.40 18.79
N ASP A 286 15.83 -18.32 18.11
CA ASP A 286 17.16 -17.74 18.25
C ASP A 286 17.31 -17.03 19.61
N ALA A 287 16.23 -16.42 20.09
CA ALA A 287 16.17 -15.77 21.39
C ALA A 287 14.88 -16.13 22.14
N VAL A 288 14.98 -16.29 23.46
CA VAL A 288 13.84 -16.50 24.34
C VAL A 288 13.76 -15.34 25.34
N VAL A 289 12.62 -14.67 25.39
CA VAL A 289 12.34 -13.61 26.36
C VAL A 289 11.40 -14.18 27.44
N ALA A 290 11.77 -14.01 28.71
CA ALA A 290 10.97 -14.49 29.83
C ALA A 290 11.14 -13.62 31.08
N LEU A 291 10.02 -13.11 31.61
CA LEU A 291 10.00 -12.30 32.84
C LEU A 291 10.47 -13.06 34.08
N ASP A 292 10.28 -14.39 34.11
CA ASP A 292 10.68 -15.26 35.23
C ASP A 292 12.17 -15.64 35.22
N GLY A 293 12.93 -15.14 34.24
CA GLY A 293 14.35 -15.45 34.09
C GLY A 293 14.66 -16.79 33.44
N SER A 294 13.66 -17.54 32.97
CA SER A 294 13.84 -18.83 32.28
C SER A 294 14.15 -18.71 30.78
N GLY A 295 14.52 -17.52 30.31
CA GLY A 295 14.87 -17.18 28.93
C GLY A 295 16.26 -16.55 28.85
N HIS A 296 16.70 -16.23 27.64
CA HIS A 296 17.96 -15.52 27.41
C HIS A 296 17.90 -14.05 27.86
N TYR A 297 16.74 -13.42 27.70
CA TYR A 297 16.50 -12.00 28.00
C TYR A 297 15.27 -11.81 28.89
N ARG A 298 15.22 -10.70 29.62
CA ARG A 298 14.04 -10.34 30.44
C ARG A 298 13.10 -9.38 29.73
N THR A 299 13.62 -8.60 28.78
CA THR A 299 12.83 -7.65 27.99
C THR A 299 12.89 -7.98 26.49
N ILE A 300 11.90 -7.52 25.73
CA ILE A 300 11.89 -7.71 24.28
C ILE A 300 12.91 -6.77 23.64
N ASN A 301 13.10 -5.57 24.19
CA ASN A 301 14.12 -4.63 23.71
C ASN A 301 15.54 -5.24 23.74
N GLU A 302 15.94 -5.92 24.82
CA GLU A 302 17.24 -6.63 24.89
C GLU A 302 17.39 -7.68 23.78
N ALA A 303 16.36 -8.48 23.54
CA ALA A 303 16.39 -9.53 22.52
C ALA A 303 16.44 -8.97 21.09
N VAL A 304 15.78 -7.83 20.86
CA VAL A 304 15.79 -7.11 19.59
C VAL A 304 17.14 -6.45 19.34
N GLU A 305 17.75 -5.83 20.37
CA GLU A 305 19.06 -5.20 20.27
C GLU A 305 20.17 -6.22 19.96
N ALA A 306 20.06 -7.43 20.51
CA ALA A 306 20.98 -8.53 20.23
C ALA A 306 20.80 -9.17 18.84
N ALA A 307 19.72 -8.86 18.12
CA ALA A 307 19.46 -9.44 16.82
C ALA A 307 20.42 -8.90 15.74
N PRO A 308 20.81 -9.72 14.75
CA PRO A 308 21.70 -9.29 13.68
C PRO A 308 21.06 -8.20 12.79
N SER A 309 21.82 -7.14 12.54
CA SER A 309 21.45 -6.08 11.62
C SER A 309 21.42 -6.58 10.17
N HIS A 310 20.40 -6.18 9.41
CA HIS A 310 20.18 -6.52 8.00
C HIS A 310 20.25 -8.03 7.70
N SER A 311 19.75 -8.86 8.63
CA SER A 311 19.73 -10.30 8.47
C SER A 311 18.92 -10.73 7.23
N ASN A 312 19.53 -11.55 6.39
CA ASN A 312 18.85 -12.24 5.28
C ASN A 312 18.11 -13.51 5.72
N ARG A 313 18.38 -14.00 6.94
CA ARG A 313 17.64 -15.12 7.54
C ARG A 313 16.57 -14.61 8.50
N ARG A 314 15.53 -15.43 8.69
CA ARG A 314 14.55 -15.26 9.77
C ARG A 314 15.28 -15.33 11.12
N TYR A 315 15.08 -14.34 11.99
CA TYR A 315 15.53 -14.36 13.38
C TYR A 315 14.32 -14.43 14.30
N VAL A 316 14.16 -15.55 15.02
CA VAL A 316 12.96 -15.87 15.79
C VAL A 316 13.18 -15.52 17.26
N ILE A 317 12.39 -14.58 17.77
CA ILE A 317 12.32 -14.22 19.19
C ILE A 317 11.03 -14.81 19.75
N TYR A 318 11.18 -15.83 20.60
CA TYR A 318 10.07 -16.41 21.34
C TYR A 318 9.86 -15.65 22.66
N VAL A 319 8.68 -15.08 22.85
CA VAL A 319 8.32 -14.26 24.01
C VAL A 319 7.32 -15.04 24.86
N LYS A 320 7.79 -15.60 25.97
CA LYS A 320 6.94 -16.36 26.90
C LYS A 320 5.81 -15.50 27.46
N LYS A 321 4.75 -16.15 27.93
CA LYS A 321 3.59 -15.52 28.57
C LYS A 321 4.02 -14.49 29.63
N GLY A 322 3.34 -13.36 29.66
CA GLY A 322 3.69 -12.24 30.52
C GLY A 322 3.12 -10.93 29.99
N ILE A 323 3.14 -9.93 30.87
CA ILE A 323 2.81 -8.55 30.53
C ILE A 323 4.11 -7.74 30.52
N TYR A 324 4.60 -7.45 29.33
CA TYR A 324 5.82 -6.71 29.07
C TYR A 324 5.48 -5.22 28.95
N LYS A 325 5.84 -4.44 29.98
CA LYS A 325 5.59 -3.00 30.03
C LYS A 325 6.74 -2.25 29.37
N GLU A 326 6.71 -2.13 28.05
CA GLU A 326 7.76 -1.50 27.26
C GLU A 326 7.20 -0.88 25.97
N ASN A 327 7.88 0.14 25.47
CA ASN A 327 7.75 0.60 24.09
C ASN A 327 8.90 -0.02 23.30
N VAL A 328 8.59 -0.74 22.21
CA VAL A 328 9.57 -1.43 21.37
C VAL A 328 9.57 -0.78 19.99
N ASP A 329 10.73 -0.34 19.52
CA ASP A 329 10.89 0.37 18.25
C ASP A 329 11.94 -0.34 17.37
N MET A 330 11.46 -1.16 16.43
CA MET A 330 12.31 -1.94 15.53
C MET A 330 12.60 -1.17 14.23
N LYS A 331 13.73 -0.48 14.22
CA LYS A 331 14.20 0.33 13.08
C LYS A 331 14.46 -0.50 11.82
N LYS A 332 14.60 0.18 10.66
CA LYS A 332 14.78 -0.43 9.32
C LYS A 332 15.89 -1.49 9.25
N LYS A 333 16.93 -1.36 10.08
CA LYS A 333 18.03 -2.33 10.15
C LYS A 333 17.63 -3.71 10.69
N MET A 334 16.52 -3.82 11.41
CA MET A 334 16.05 -5.07 12.01
C MET A 334 15.21 -5.89 11.02
N THR A 335 15.82 -6.39 9.95
CA THR A 335 15.11 -7.15 8.91
C THR A 335 14.86 -8.60 9.31
N ASN A 336 13.76 -9.17 8.82
CA ASN A 336 13.37 -10.57 9.00
C ASN A 336 13.22 -11.04 10.46
N ILE A 337 12.95 -10.13 11.40
CA ILE A 337 12.58 -10.49 12.77
C ILE A 337 11.21 -11.17 12.79
N MET A 338 11.06 -12.21 13.63
CA MET A 338 9.78 -12.83 13.95
C MET A 338 9.58 -12.87 15.45
N LEU A 339 8.54 -12.20 15.94
CA LEU A 339 8.07 -12.35 17.32
C LEU A 339 7.01 -13.44 17.39
N VAL A 340 7.18 -14.38 18.34
CA VAL A 340 6.20 -15.43 18.61
C VAL A 340 5.86 -15.45 20.09
N GLY A 341 4.59 -15.33 20.44
CA GLY A 341 4.12 -15.42 21.82
C GLY A 341 3.49 -16.77 22.18
N ASP A 342 3.04 -16.88 23.42
CA ASP A 342 2.28 -18.03 23.95
C ASP A 342 0.78 -17.98 23.62
N GLY A 343 0.31 -16.97 22.89
CA GLY A 343 -1.08 -16.78 22.51
C GLY A 343 -1.60 -15.35 22.76
N ILE A 344 -2.65 -14.99 22.02
CA ILE A 344 -3.45 -13.79 22.28
C ILE A 344 -3.85 -13.75 23.75
N GLY A 345 -3.65 -12.60 24.40
CA GLY A 345 -3.97 -12.39 25.81
C GLY A 345 -3.04 -13.09 26.82
N ARG A 346 -2.06 -13.88 26.35
CA ARG A 346 -1.05 -14.53 27.21
C ARG A 346 0.28 -13.83 27.18
N THR A 347 0.74 -13.45 25.99
CA THR A 347 1.94 -12.63 25.79
C THR A 347 1.51 -11.25 25.34
N ILE A 348 1.73 -10.23 26.18
CA ILE A 348 1.21 -8.88 25.97
C ILE A 348 2.35 -7.86 26.06
N ILE A 349 2.58 -7.09 24.99
CA ILE A 349 3.38 -5.86 25.04
C ILE A 349 2.44 -4.70 25.32
N THR A 350 2.73 -3.89 26.34
CA THR A 350 1.84 -2.80 26.73
C THR A 350 2.57 -1.51 27.10
N SER A 351 2.00 -0.38 26.70
CA SER A 351 2.41 0.96 27.14
C SER A 351 1.18 1.87 27.26
N ASN A 352 1.40 3.16 27.55
CA ASN A 352 0.35 4.18 27.63
C ASN A 352 0.76 5.54 27.03
N ARG A 353 1.78 5.56 26.14
CA ARG A 353 2.18 6.79 25.45
C ARG A 353 1.01 7.32 24.64
N ASN A 354 0.78 8.63 24.71
CA ASN A 354 -0.33 9.28 24.02
C ASN A 354 -0.02 10.74 23.68
N PHE A 355 -0.86 11.32 22.82
CA PHE A 355 -0.71 12.67 22.32
C PHE A 355 -0.75 13.74 23.43
N MET A 356 -1.58 13.57 24.46
CA MET A 356 -1.70 14.53 25.56
C MET A 356 -0.46 14.60 26.45
N GLN A 357 0.38 13.57 26.43
CA GLN A 357 1.68 13.55 27.13
C GLN A 357 2.80 14.29 26.36
N GLY A 358 2.52 14.86 25.18
CA GLY A 358 3.55 15.55 24.39
C GLY A 358 4.19 14.70 23.29
N TRP A 359 3.79 13.44 23.14
CA TRP A 359 4.25 12.59 22.04
C TRP A 359 3.52 12.93 20.74
N THR A 360 4.23 12.85 19.62
CA THR A 360 3.60 12.77 18.29
C THR A 360 2.84 11.45 18.16
N THR A 361 1.76 11.42 17.36
CA THR A 361 1.02 10.17 17.10
C THR A 361 1.96 9.05 16.64
N PHE A 362 2.93 9.34 15.77
CA PHE A 362 3.95 8.42 15.29
C PHE A 362 4.75 7.74 16.42
N ARG A 363 5.07 8.47 17.50
CA ARG A 363 5.86 7.99 18.66
C ARG A 363 5.03 7.42 19.81
N THR A 364 3.70 7.49 19.74
CA THR A 364 2.83 6.86 20.75
C THR A 364 2.81 5.33 20.68
N ALA A 365 3.31 4.74 19.60
CA ALA A 365 3.26 3.30 19.35
C ALA A 365 3.86 2.47 20.50
N THR A 366 3.10 1.47 20.97
CA THR A 366 3.61 0.47 21.91
C THR A 366 4.62 -0.46 21.23
N LEU A 367 4.28 -0.94 20.03
CA LEU A 367 5.22 -1.60 19.13
C LEU A 367 5.27 -0.83 17.82
N ALA A 368 6.47 -0.45 17.38
CA ALA A 368 6.73 0.10 16.07
C ALA A 368 7.68 -0.83 15.29
N VAL A 369 7.34 -1.13 14.03
CA VAL A 369 8.15 -2.01 13.17
C VAL A 369 8.37 -1.42 11.79
N SER A 370 9.64 -1.14 11.49
CA SER A 370 10.11 -0.55 10.22
C SER A 370 11.01 -1.50 9.42
N GLY A 371 11.59 -2.52 10.06
CA GLY A 371 12.45 -3.50 9.40
C GLY A 371 11.69 -4.45 8.48
N LYS A 372 12.12 -4.59 7.22
CA LYS A 372 11.46 -5.40 6.18
C LYS A 372 11.23 -6.85 6.63
N GLY A 373 10.07 -7.40 6.26
CA GLY A 373 9.76 -8.81 6.42
C GLY A 373 9.38 -9.19 7.85
N PHE A 374 8.98 -8.24 8.69
CA PHE A 374 8.61 -8.52 10.08
C PHE A 374 7.43 -9.50 10.19
N ILE A 375 7.48 -10.43 11.15
CA ILE A 375 6.36 -11.32 11.46
C ILE A 375 6.04 -11.23 12.94
N ALA A 376 4.76 -11.12 13.29
CA ALA A 376 4.28 -11.37 14.64
C ALA A 376 3.24 -12.48 14.66
N LYS A 377 3.30 -13.33 15.68
CA LYS A 377 2.38 -14.44 15.85
C LYS A 377 2.02 -14.67 17.30
N ASP A 378 0.74 -14.91 17.58
CA ASP A 378 0.26 -15.36 18.90
C ASP A 378 0.59 -14.36 20.04
N MET A 379 0.37 -13.05 19.82
CA MET A 379 0.70 -11.97 20.76
C MET A 379 -0.39 -10.88 20.86
N SER A 380 -0.38 -10.10 21.93
CA SER A 380 -1.18 -8.88 22.08
C SER A 380 -0.30 -7.62 22.14
N PHE A 381 -0.69 -6.58 21.41
CA PHE A 381 -0.08 -5.24 21.46
C PHE A 381 -1.14 -4.26 21.98
N ARG A 382 -0.86 -3.59 23.10
CA ARG A 382 -1.88 -2.80 23.82
C ARG A 382 -1.38 -1.43 24.23
N ASN A 383 -2.10 -0.40 23.78
CA ASN A 383 -1.99 0.94 24.36
C ASN A 383 -3.13 1.17 25.38
N THR A 384 -2.75 1.50 26.62
CA THR A 384 -3.68 1.65 27.76
C THR A 384 -4.01 3.10 28.10
N ALA A 385 -3.67 4.06 27.24
CA ALA A 385 -3.92 5.48 27.49
C ALA A 385 -5.41 5.81 27.73
N GLY A 386 -6.33 5.13 27.04
CA GLY A 386 -7.76 5.41 27.17
C GLY A 386 -8.25 6.57 26.29
N PRO A 387 -9.57 6.74 26.14
CA PRO A 387 -10.16 7.60 25.13
C PRO A 387 -10.06 9.10 25.43
N VAL A 388 -9.81 9.48 26.69
CA VAL A 388 -9.61 10.89 27.11
C VAL A 388 -8.25 11.46 26.69
N ASN A 389 -7.31 10.59 26.31
CA ASN A 389 -5.93 10.95 26.02
C ASN A 389 -5.64 11.09 24.51
N HIS A 390 -6.70 11.16 23.70
CA HIS A 390 -6.62 11.29 22.25
C HIS A 390 -5.79 10.18 21.58
N GLN A 391 -4.97 10.48 20.57
CA GLN A 391 -4.23 9.52 19.77
C GLN A 391 -3.25 8.70 20.63
N ALA A 392 -3.34 7.36 20.54
CA ALA A 392 -2.52 6.45 21.33
C ALA A 392 -2.35 5.08 20.63
N VAL A 393 -1.29 4.97 19.84
CA VAL A 393 -1.06 3.82 18.95
C VAL A 393 -0.62 2.58 19.73
N ALA A 394 -1.25 1.45 19.44
CA ALA A 394 -0.82 0.13 19.95
C ALA A 394 0.24 -0.49 19.04
N LEU A 395 -0.01 -0.46 17.73
CA LEU A 395 0.90 -1.02 16.71
C LEU A 395 1.08 -0.03 15.56
N ARG A 396 2.33 0.33 15.26
CA ARG A 396 2.71 1.06 14.05
C ARG A 396 3.52 0.15 13.12
N VAL A 397 3.16 0.13 11.85
CA VAL A 397 3.79 -0.72 10.83
C VAL A 397 4.13 0.10 9.59
N ASP A 398 5.42 0.13 9.29
CA ASP A 398 6.09 0.76 8.16
C ASP A 398 7.20 -0.20 7.68
N SER A 399 6.84 -1.49 7.70
CA SER A 399 7.66 -2.63 7.33
C SER A 399 7.06 -3.31 6.09
N ASP A 400 7.81 -3.30 4.99
CA ASP A 400 7.38 -3.95 3.76
C ASP A 400 7.35 -5.47 3.92
N GLN A 401 6.33 -6.10 3.33
CA GLN A 401 6.12 -7.56 3.39
C GLN A 401 6.03 -8.07 4.85
N SER A 402 5.35 -7.31 5.71
CA SER A 402 5.11 -7.68 7.11
C SER A 402 3.81 -8.45 7.30
N ALA A 403 3.81 -9.42 8.22
CA ALA A 403 2.64 -10.27 8.48
C ALA A 403 2.35 -10.44 9.98
N PHE A 404 1.06 -10.39 10.32
CA PHE A 404 0.56 -10.55 11.69
C PHE A 404 -0.46 -11.68 11.70
N PHE A 405 -0.23 -12.70 12.54
CA PHE A 405 -1.08 -13.87 12.59
C PHE A 405 -1.53 -14.22 14.00
N ARG A 406 -2.85 -14.22 14.23
CA ARG A 406 -3.41 -14.40 15.58
C ARG A 406 -2.79 -13.42 16.56
N CYS A 407 -2.83 -12.14 16.20
CA CYS A 407 -2.43 -11.05 17.06
C CYS A 407 -3.67 -10.28 17.53
N SER A 408 -3.64 -9.75 18.76
CA SER A 408 -4.62 -8.78 19.23
C SER A 408 -3.98 -7.40 19.27
N ILE A 409 -4.65 -6.39 18.70
CA ILE A 409 -4.19 -5.01 18.63
C ILE A 409 -5.23 -4.13 19.31
N GLU A 410 -4.87 -3.57 20.46
CA GLU A 410 -5.83 -3.08 21.45
C GLU A 410 -5.56 -1.62 21.85
N GLY A 411 -6.54 -0.74 21.61
CA GLY A 411 -6.46 0.67 21.97
C GLY A 411 -7.84 1.33 21.99
N TYR A 412 -7.84 2.66 21.82
CA TYR A 412 -9.05 3.46 21.63
C TYR A 412 -8.93 4.23 20.31
N GLN A 413 -8.52 5.50 20.36
CA GLN A 413 -8.24 6.29 19.16
C GLN A 413 -6.88 5.91 18.57
N ASP A 414 -6.82 5.78 17.24
CA ASP A 414 -5.59 5.53 16.47
C ASP A 414 -4.86 4.23 16.84
N THR A 415 -5.60 3.13 17.03
CA THR A 415 -5.05 1.89 17.58
C THR A 415 -4.01 1.20 16.68
N LEU A 416 -4.34 0.97 15.41
CA LEU A 416 -3.48 0.36 14.39
C LEU A 416 -3.07 1.41 13.37
N TYR A 417 -1.80 1.81 13.40
CA TYR A 417 -1.19 2.67 12.40
C TYR A 417 -0.53 1.81 11.32
N ALA A 418 -1.32 1.40 10.32
CA ALA A 418 -0.84 0.79 9.09
C ALA A 418 -0.21 1.87 8.19
N HIS A 419 0.95 2.37 8.63
CA HIS A 419 1.58 3.61 8.17
C HIS A 419 1.91 3.61 6.68
N SER A 420 2.73 2.67 6.21
CA SER A 420 3.18 2.60 4.83
C SER A 420 3.56 1.16 4.42
N LEU A 421 3.83 0.94 3.12
CA LEU A 421 4.28 -0.34 2.55
C LEU A 421 3.23 -1.46 2.62
N ARG A 422 3.60 -2.68 2.20
CA ARG A 422 2.68 -3.83 2.09
C ARG A 422 2.61 -4.62 3.39
N GLN A 423 1.38 -4.87 3.86
CA GLN A 423 1.12 -5.46 5.16
C GLN A 423 -0.02 -6.48 5.09
N PHE A 424 0.07 -7.55 5.87
CA PHE A 424 -0.96 -8.59 5.94
C PHE A 424 -1.33 -8.93 7.39
N TYR A 425 -2.62 -8.88 7.70
CA TYR A 425 -3.15 -9.22 9.02
C TYR A 425 -4.12 -10.40 8.84
N ARG A 426 -3.86 -11.51 9.53
CA ARG A 426 -4.66 -12.74 9.43
C ARG A 426 -5.11 -13.20 10.79
N GLU A 427 -6.39 -13.47 10.95
CA GLU A 427 -6.96 -13.99 12.22
C GLU A 427 -6.64 -13.08 13.42
N CYS A 428 -6.53 -11.77 13.16
CA CYS A 428 -6.23 -10.79 14.20
C CYS A 428 -7.52 -10.25 14.83
N GLU A 429 -7.41 -9.76 16.05
CA GLU A 429 -8.47 -9.07 16.78
C GLU A 429 -8.05 -7.60 16.94
N ILE A 430 -8.86 -6.65 16.48
CA ILE A 430 -8.53 -5.22 16.50
C ILE A 430 -9.63 -4.47 17.24
N TYR A 431 -9.25 -3.65 18.21
CA TYR A 431 -10.17 -2.94 19.09
C TYR A 431 -9.93 -1.44 19.08
N GLY A 432 -10.98 -0.63 18.91
CA GLY A 432 -10.83 0.82 19.07
C GLY A 432 -12.12 1.61 18.96
N THR A 433 -11.96 2.94 18.87
CA THR A 433 -13.06 3.92 18.83
C THR A 433 -12.98 4.80 17.58
N ILE A 434 -12.09 5.78 17.56
CA ILE A 434 -11.96 6.74 16.45
C ILE A 434 -10.74 6.35 15.62
N ASP A 435 -10.93 6.26 14.31
CA ASP A 435 -9.88 6.07 13.30
C ASP A 435 -8.92 4.93 13.65
N PHE A 436 -9.44 3.87 14.25
CA PHE A 436 -8.58 2.92 14.95
C PHE A 436 -7.82 1.96 14.03
N ILE A 437 -8.07 2.02 12.71
CA ILE A 437 -7.23 1.48 11.64
C ILE A 437 -6.93 2.63 10.66
N PHE A 438 -5.73 3.18 10.69
CA PHE A 438 -5.39 4.38 9.91
C PHE A 438 -3.97 4.31 9.34
N GLY A 439 -3.66 5.22 8.42
CA GLY A 439 -2.39 5.25 7.71
C GLY A 439 -2.54 5.18 6.19
N ASN A 440 -1.42 5.00 5.49
CA ASN A 440 -1.36 4.92 4.04
C ASN A 440 -0.62 3.66 3.54
N GLY A 441 -0.63 2.58 4.32
CA GLY A 441 -0.15 1.28 3.86
C GLY A 441 -1.03 0.66 2.77
N ALA A 442 -0.49 -0.33 2.07
CA ALA A 442 -1.27 -1.31 1.31
C ALA A 442 -1.52 -2.51 2.25
N ALA A 443 -2.63 -2.46 3.00
CA ALA A 443 -2.91 -3.41 4.06
C ALA A 443 -4.12 -4.29 3.72
N VAL A 444 -3.95 -5.61 3.85
CA VAL A 444 -5.06 -6.57 3.75
C VAL A 444 -5.28 -7.21 5.11
N LEU A 445 -6.50 -7.06 5.64
CA LEU A 445 -6.98 -7.68 6.86
C LEU A 445 -7.92 -8.83 6.47
N GLN A 446 -7.46 -10.07 6.64
CA GLN A 446 -8.18 -11.26 6.22
C GLN A 446 -8.60 -12.11 7.41
N ASN A 447 -9.88 -12.52 7.46
CA ASN A 447 -10.42 -13.31 8.58
C ASN A 447 -10.16 -12.65 9.95
N CYS A 448 -10.18 -11.32 10.01
CA CYS A 448 -9.97 -10.57 11.24
C CYS A 448 -11.30 -10.27 11.93
N LYS A 449 -11.26 -10.07 13.24
CA LYS A 449 -12.39 -9.58 14.04
C LYS A 449 -12.12 -8.15 14.46
N ILE A 450 -13.03 -7.26 14.09
CA ILE A 450 -12.94 -5.82 14.32
C ILE A 450 -13.99 -5.46 15.34
N TYR A 451 -13.56 -5.07 16.54
CA TYR A 451 -14.43 -4.77 17.68
C TYR A 451 -14.44 -3.28 17.97
N THR A 452 -15.63 -2.70 18.04
CA THR A 452 -15.77 -1.29 18.44
C THR A 452 -15.94 -1.19 19.95
N ARG A 453 -15.34 -0.15 20.53
CA ARG A 453 -15.41 0.16 21.96
C ARG A 453 -16.32 1.37 22.21
N VAL A 454 -16.69 1.55 23.47
CA VAL A 454 -17.43 2.73 23.94
C VAL A 454 -16.55 3.98 23.76
N PRO A 455 -16.96 4.96 22.94
CA PRO A 455 -16.25 6.23 22.79
C PRO A 455 -16.61 7.20 23.91
N LEU A 456 -16.02 8.40 23.93
CA LEU A 456 -16.53 9.48 24.79
C LEU A 456 -17.91 9.96 24.30
N PRO A 457 -18.70 10.64 25.17
CA PRO A 457 -19.95 11.25 24.74
C PRO A 457 -19.77 12.12 23.48
N LEU A 458 -20.72 12.03 22.56
CA LEU A 458 -20.77 12.78 21.27
C LEU A 458 -19.70 12.39 20.24
N GLN A 459 -18.72 11.55 20.57
CA GLN A 459 -17.78 11.03 19.58
C GLN A 459 -18.46 9.98 18.69
N LYS A 460 -18.05 9.96 17.42
CA LYS A 460 -18.49 8.97 16.43
C LYS A 460 -17.39 7.94 16.23
N VAL A 461 -17.73 6.66 16.35
CA VAL A 461 -16.80 5.57 16.09
C VAL A 461 -16.58 5.46 14.58
N THR A 462 -15.32 5.43 14.16
CA THR A 462 -14.87 5.25 12.77
C THR A 462 -13.84 4.13 12.74
N ILE A 463 -14.08 3.11 11.91
CA ILE A 463 -13.16 1.97 11.83
C ILE A 463 -11.89 2.37 11.09
N THR A 464 -12.02 2.89 9.86
CA THR A 464 -10.85 3.26 9.06
C THR A 464 -10.70 4.76 8.82
N ALA A 465 -9.46 5.26 8.84
CA ALA A 465 -9.10 6.57 8.31
C ALA A 465 -7.91 6.43 7.35
N GLN A 466 -8.20 6.16 6.07
CA GLN A 466 -7.17 5.86 5.09
C GLN A 466 -6.59 7.16 4.50
N GLY A 467 -5.26 7.20 4.41
CA GLY A 467 -4.48 8.40 4.14
C GLY A 467 -3.84 8.50 2.76
N ARG A 468 -4.46 7.95 1.71
CA ARG A 468 -3.91 8.06 0.34
C ARG A 468 -4.06 9.48 -0.20
N LYS A 469 -2.94 10.09 -0.59
CA LYS A 469 -2.87 11.49 -1.03
C LYS A 469 -2.71 11.69 -2.54
N SER A 470 -2.36 10.63 -3.26
CA SER A 470 -2.20 10.67 -4.73
C SER A 470 -2.89 9.47 -5.38
N PRO A 471 -3.53 9.66 -6.55
CA PRO A 471 -4.19 8.57 -7.27
C PRO A 471 -3.18 7.52 -7.77
N HIS A 472 -1.91 7.92 -7.94
CA HIS A 472 -0.82 7.05 -8.40
C HIS A 472 -0.24 6.16 -7.29
N GLN A 473 -0.63 6.36 -6.02
CA GLN A 473 -0.22 5.46 -4.95
C GLN A 473 -0.99 4.14 -5.02
N SER A 474 -0.28 3.03 -4.89
CA SER A 474 -0.83 1.67 -4.85
C SER A 474 -1.35 1.27 -3.46
N THR A 475 -1.68 2.25 -2.60
CA THR A 475 -2.02 2.06 -1.19
C THR A 475 -3.52 2.03 -0.91
N GLY A 476 -3.94 1.56 0.26
CA GLY A 476 -5.34 1.38 0.61
C GLY A 476 -5.54 0.26 1.62
N PHE A 477 -6.75 0.17 2.16
CA PHE A 477 -7.11 -0.89 3.09
C PHE A 477 -8.14 -1.83 2.48
N THR A 478 -7.88 -3.13 2.59
CA THR A 478 -8.86 -4.17 2.25
C THR A 478 -9.19 -4.99 3.48
N ILE A 479 -10.46 -5.02 3.84
CA ILE A 479 -11.03 -5.85 4.90
C ILE A 479 -11.77 -6.99 4.19
N GLN A 480 -11.17 -8.18 4.19
CA GLN A 480 -11.61 -9.34 3.42
C GLN A 480 -12.01 -10.49 4.34
N ASP A 481 -13.13 -11.17 4.04
CA ASP A 481 -13.56 -12.39 4.74
C ASP A 481 -13.57 -12.22 6.28
N SER A 482 -13.87 -11.01 6.76
CA SER A 482 -13.67 -10.58 8.14
C SER A 482 -15.00 -10.32 8.84
N TYR A 483 -14.94 -9.87 10.10
CA TYR A 483 -16.10 -9.63 10.95
C TYR A 483 -16.03 -8.25 11.60
N VAL A 484 -16.97 -7.38 11.27
CA VAL A 484 -17.22 -6.11 11.97
C VAL A 484 -18.23 -6.37 13.09
N LEU A 485 -17.71 -6.49 14.30
CA LEU A 485 -18.44 -6.77 15.54
C LEU A 485 -18.61 -5.47 16.34
N ALA A 486 -19.41 -4.57 15.77
CA ALA A 486 -19.73 -3.28 16.35
C ALA A 486 -20.66 -3.45 17.57
N THR A 487 -20.23 -2.88 18.71
CA THR A 487 -21.03 -2.79 19.94
C THR A 487 -21.59 -1.38 20.16
N GLN A 488 -21.22 -0.43 19.30
CA GLN A 488 -21.63 0.98 19.32
C GLN A 488 -22.00 1.44 17.91
N PRO A 489 -22.85 2.47 17.75
CA PRO A 489 -23.07 3.14 16.47
C PRO A 489 -21.75 3.50 15.79
N THR A 490 -21.50 2.92 14.61
CA THR A 490 -20.17 2.98 13.97
C THR A 490 -20.25 3.22 12.47
N TYR A 491 -19.26 3.95 11.95
CA TYR A 491 -19.00 4.11 10.52
C TYR A 491 -17.81 3.25 10.09
N LEU A 492 -17.88 2.70 8.88
CA LEU A 492 -16.84 1.90 8.23
C LEU A 492 -15.55 2.68 8.03
N GLY A 493 -15.63 4.01 7.86
CA GLY A 493 -14.48 4.90 7.83
C GLY A 493 -14.79 6.33 7.41
N ARG A 494 -13.74 7.15 7.35
CA ARG A 494 -13.75 8.55 6.88
C ARG A 494 -12.45 8.93 6.14
N PRO A 495 -12.50 9.82 5.13
CA PRO A 495 -11.38 10.05 4.22
C PRO A 495 -10.35 11.02 4.82
N TRP A 496 -9.32 10.48 5.47
CA TRP A 496 -8.26 11.29 6.07
C TRP A 496 -7.50 12.12 5.03
N LYS A 497 -7.33 11.59 3.82
CA LYS A 497 -6.69 12.27 2.69
C LYS A 497 -7.55 12.18 1.42
N GLU A 498 -7.24 13.04 0.46
CA GLU A 498 -8.07 13.33 -0.72
C GLU A 498 -8.42 12.10 -1.57
N TYR A 499 -7.52 11.13 -1.68
CA TYR A 499 -7.71 9.92 -2.49
C TYR A 499 -7.96 8.68 -1.65
N SER A 500 -8.45 8.85 -0.41
CA SER A 500 -8.70 7.78 0.56
C SER A 500 -9.31 6.53 -0.09
N ARG A 501 -8.77 5.35 0.21
CA ARG A 501 -9.19 4.09 -0.42
C ARG A 501 -9.35 2.95 0.57
N THR A 502 -10.58 2.50 0.77
CA THR A 502 -10.94 1.41 1.68
C THR A 502 -11.99 0.50 1.06
N VAL A 503 -11.81 -0.82 1.19
CA VAL A 503 -12.73 -1.82 0.64
C VAL A 503 -13.10 -2.84 1.71
N TYR A 504 -14.40 -3.08 1.87
CA TYR A 504 -14.92 -4.20 2.66
C TYR A 504 -15.50 -5.24 1.72
N MET A 505 -14.97 -6.46 1.74
CA MET A 505 -15.40 -7.54 0.87
C MET A 505 -15.63 -8.85 1.62
N ASN A 506 -16.72 -9.53 1.30
CA ASN A 506 -17.15 -10.78 1.95
C ASN A 506 -17.13 -10.69 3.49
N THR A 507 -17.45 -9.52 4.04
CA THR A 507 -17.28 -9.23 5.46
C THR A 507 -18.64 -9.23 6.16
N TYR A 508 -18.72 -9.91 7.31
CA TYR A 508 -19.89 -9.84 8.19
C TYR A 508 -19.94 -8.47 8.87
N MET A 509 -21.12 -7.84 8.89
CA MET A 509 -21.37 -6.58 9.58
C MET A 509 -22.54 -6.72 10.55
N SER A 510 -22.26 -6.55 11.83
CA SER A 510 -23.27 -6.47 12.90
C SER A 510 -24.15 -5.22 12.79
N GLY A 511 -25.28 -5.21 13.51
CA GLY A 511 -26.39 -4.27 13.26
C GLY A 511 -26.14 -2.82 13.67
N LEU A 512 -25.02 -2.51 14.32
CA LEU A 512 -24.67 -1.16 14.76
C LEU A 512 -23.78 -0.39 13.77
N VAL A 513 -23.42 -1.01 12.63
CA VAL A 513 -22.91 -0.27 11.48
C VAL A 513 -24.02 0.64 10.95
N GLN A 514 -23.77 1.94 10.93
CA GLN A 514 -24.77 2.93 10.56
C GLN A 514 -25.24 2.74 9.10
N PRO A 515 -26.53 2.95 8.77
CA PRO A 515 -27.03 2.82 7.40
C PRO A 515 -26.24 3.67 6.39
N GLN A 516 -25.82 4.87 6.79
CA GLN A 516 -24.96 5.77 6.02
C GLN A 516 -23.63 5.12 5.62
N GLY A 517 -23.10 4.20 6.44
CA GLY A 517 -21.88 3.43 6.22
C GLY A 517 -20.61 4.24 6.46
N TRP A 518 -20.46 5.39 5.80
CA TRP A 518 -19.24 6.19 5.78
C TRP A 518 -19.51 7.59 6.33
N LEU A 519 -18.48 8.22 6.90
CA LEU A 519 -18.57 9.55 7.52
C LEU A 519 -17.65 10.53 6.79
N GLU A 520 -18.12 11.77 6.61
CA GLU A 520 -17.30 12.84 6.03
C GLU A 520 -16.09 13.12 6.92
N TRP A 521 -14.99 13.57 6.30
CA TRP A 521 -13.87 14.15 7.07
C TRP A 521 -14.20 15.58 7.47
N PHE A 522 -14.45 16.44 6.47
CA PHE A 522 -14.90 17.81 6.65
C PHE A 522 -15.60 18.33 5.38
N GLY A 523 -16.87 18.73 5.51
CA GLY A 523 -17.66 19.22 4.37
C GLY A 523 -17.63 18.26 3.18
N ASN A 524 -17.32 18.78 1.99
CA ASN A 524 -17.24 17.99 0.75
C ASN A 524 -15.82 17.52 0.41
N PHE A 525 -14.86 17.62 1.33
CA PHE A 525 -13.49 17.17 1.09
C PHE A 525 -13.44 15.68 0.71
N ALA A 526 -12.67 15.35 -0.33
CA ALA A 526 -12.40 14.01 -0.85
C ALA A 526 -13.60 13.23 -1.42
N LEU A 527 -14.85 13.71 -1.29
CA LEU A 527 -16.04 12.91 -1.62
C LEU A 527 -16.11 12.48 -3.09
N ASP A 528 -15.50 13.26 -3.98
CA ASP A 528 -15.46 13.01 -5.43
C ASP A 528 -14.26 12.16 -5.87
N THR A 529 -13.21 12.07 -5.05
CA THR A 529 -11.90 11.51 -5.40
C THR A 529 -11.53 10.26 -4.60
N LEU A 530 -12.15 10.05 -3.44
CA LEU A 530 -12.01 8.84 -2.64
C LEU A 530 -12.52 7.60 -3.40
N TRP A 531 -12.13 6.41 -2.95
CA TRP A 531 -12.60 5.14 -3.48
C TRP A 531 -13.01 4.20 -2.35
N TYR A 532 -14.29 4.23 -1.99
CA TYR A 532 -14.87 3.39 -0.95
C TYR A 532 -15.75 2.29 -1.54
N GLY A 533 -15.38 1.04 -1.27
CA GLY A 533 -15.97 -0.12 -1.90
C GLY A 533 -16.61 -1.09 -0.92
N GLU A 534 -17.80 -1.61 -1.26
CA GLU A 534 -18.43 -2.73 -0.57
C GLU A 534 -18.75 -3.85 -1.58
N TYR A 535 -18.30 -5.09 -1.29
CA TYR A 535 -18.52 -6.26 -2.15
C TYR A 535 -19.03 -7.46 -1.34
N ARG A 536 -20.25 -7.92 -1.60
CA ARG A 536 -20.82 -9.15 -0.99
C ARG A 536 -20.69 -9.22 0.55
N ASN A 537 -20.77 -8.06 1.21
CA ASN A 537 -20.87 -8.02 2.68
C ASN A 537 -22.23 -8.58 3.12
N TYR A 538 -22.29 -9.14 4.32
CA TYR A 538 -23.49 -9.80 4.83
C TYR A 538 -23.71 -9.49 6.31
N GLY A 539 -24.89 -9.84 6.83
CA GLY A 539 -25.30 -9.50 8.19
C GLY A 539 -26.12 -8.20 8.27
N PRO A 540 -26.68 -7.89 9.45
CA PRO A 540 -27.65 -6.82 9.62
C PRO A 540 -27.13 -5.40 9.30
N GLY A 541 -25.83 -5.14 9.43
CA GLY A 541 -25.20 -3.86 9.10
C GLY A 541 -24.76 -3.71 7.64
N ALA A 542 -24.88 -4.75 6.83
CA ALA A 542 -24.34 -4.81 5.47
C ALA A 542 -25.27 -4.24 4.39
N SER A 543 -26.50 -3.84 4.73
CA SER A 543 -27.43 -3.27 3.76
C SER A 543 -26.87 -1.99 3.15
N VAL A 544 -26.76 -1.96 1.82
CA VAL A 544 -26.26 -0.80 1.07
C VAL A 544 -27.34 0.22 0.71
N ALA A 545 -28.62 -0.08 0.97
CA ALA A 545 -29.75 0.75 0.54
C ALA A 545 -29.77 2.15 1.19
N GLY A 546 -29.23 2.28 2.41
CA GLY A 546 -29.17 3.54 3.16
C GLY A 546 -27.82 4.26 3.10
N ARG A 547 -26.89 3.80 2.26
CA ARG A 547 -25.53 4.34 2.17
C ARG A 547 -25.53 5.75 1.60
N ILE A 548 -24.47 6.50 1.92
CA ILE A 548 -24.19 7.80 1.30
C ILE A 548 -24.13 7.70 -0.24
N LYS A 549 -24.31 8.84 -0.92
CA LYS A 549 -24.37 8.92 -2.40
C LYS A 549 -23.16 9.64 -3.02
N TRP A 550 -22.03 9.66 -2.33
CA TRP A 550 -20.82 10.33 -2.82
C TRP A 550 -20.32 9.68 -4.11
N PRO A 551 -19.78 10.43 -5.08
CA PRO A 551 -19.27 9.86 -6.32
C PRO A 551 -18.16 8.82 -6.11
N GLY A 552 -17.33 8.99 -5.08
CA GLY A 552 -16.28 8.04 -4.70
C GLY A 552 -16.76 6.76 -4.00
N TYR A 553 -18.06 6.64 -3.69
CA TYR A 553 -18.61 5.42 -3.08
C TYR A 553 -19.14 4.44 -4.13
N HIS A 554 -18.82 3.16 -3.94
CA HIS A 554 -19.10 2.11 -4.90
C HIS A 554 -19.64 0.85 -4.23
N VAL A 555 -20.87 0.48 -4.60
CA VAL A 555 -21.33 -0.90 -4.44
C VAL A 555 -20.71 -1.72 -5.57
N ILE A 556 -19.71 -2.53 -5.23
CA ILE A 556 -18.97 -3.32 -6.22
C ILE A 556 -19.85 -4.50 -6.65
N LYS A 557 -20.17 -4.55 -7.94
CA LYS A 557 -20.96 -5.66 -8.54
C LYS A 557 -20.10 -6.62 -9.35
N ASP A 558 -19.02 -6.10 -9.95
CA ASP A 558 -18.10 -6.87 -10.77
C ASP A 558 -17.05 -7.57 -9.92
N ALA A 559 -16.95 -8.89 -10.05
CA ALA A 559 -15.94 -9.69 -9.38
C ALA A 559 -14.53 -9.32 -9.84
N ALA A 560 -14.33 -8.89 -11.09
CA ALA A 560 -13.00 -8.49 -11.56
C ALA A 560 -12.49 -7.23 -10.85
N ALA A 561 -13.39 -6.27 -10.58
CA ALA A 561 -13.08 -5.08 -9.78
C ALA A 561 -12.76 -5.45 -8.32
N ALA A 562 -13.55 -6.33 -7.70
CA ALA A 562 -13.26 -6.82 -6.35
C ALA A 562 -11.93 -7.61 -6.28
N ASN A 563 -11.61 -8.38 -7.32
CA ASN A 563 -10.40 -9.20 -7.38
C ASN A 563 -9.11 -8.36 -7.33
N PHE A 564 -9.15 -7.09 -7.75
CA PHE A 564 -8.01 -6.18 -7.61
C PHE A 564 -7.57 -5.99 -6.15
N PHE A 565 -8.52 -6.02 -5.21
CA PHE A 565 -8.28 -5.78 -3.78
C PHE A 565 -7.87 -7.05 -3.02
N THR A 566 -7.76 -8.19 -3.70
CA THR A 566 -7.35 -9.46 -3.07
C THR A 566 -5.88 -9.47 -2.70
N VAL A 567 -5.50 -10.39 -1.81
CA VAL A 567 -4.11 -10.60 -1.38
C VAL A 567 -3.16 -10.75 -2.57
N GLN A 568 -3.57 -11.52 -3.58
CA GLN A 568 -2.76 -11.76 -4.79
C GLN A 568 -2.40 -10.47 -5.51
N ARG A 569 -3.38 -9.60 -5.75
CA ARG A 569 -3.24 -8.47 -6.66
C ARG A 569 -2.86 -7.18 -5.95
N PHE A 570 -3.43 -6.95 -4.77
CA PHE A 570 -3.30 -5.68 -4.07
C PHE A 570 -1.95 -5.53 -3.35
N ILE A 571 -1.41 -6.63 -2.83
CA ILE A 571 -0.15 -6.65 -2.06
C ILE A 571 0.87 -7.64 -2.63
N ASN A 572 0.63 -8.16 -3.85
CA ASN A 572 1.45 -9.19 -4.49
C ASN A 572 1.72 -10.39 -3.57
N GLY A 573 0.71 -10.78 -2.77
CA GLY A 573 0.89 -11.66 -1.61
C GLY A 573 1.53 -13.00 -1.91
N ASP A 574 1.23 -13.60 -3.07
CA ASP A 574 1.80 -14.88 -3.50
C ASP A 574 3.34 -14.87 -3.59
N SER A 575 3.95 -13.70 -3.79
CA SER A 575 5.41 -13.56 -3.88
C SER A 575 6.15 -13.62 -2.54
N TRP A 576 5.46 -13.38 -1.42
CA TRP A 576 6.13 -13.21 -0.13
C TRP A 576 5.43 -13.89 1.05
N LEU A 577 4.10 -14.01 1.04
CA LEU A 577 3.36 -14.66 2.13
C LEU A 577 3.67 -16.15 2.29
N PRO A 578 3.90 -16.96 1.24
CA PRO A 578 4.26 -18.37 1.44
C PRO A 578 5.50 -18.57 2.33
N ARG A 579 6.46 -17.63 2.28
CA ARG A 579 7.70 -17.65 3.09
C ARG A 579 7.46 -17.34 4.58
N THR A 580 6.28 -16.85 4.94
CA THR A 580 5.89 -16.60 6.34
C THR A 580 5.34 -17.86 7.03
N GLY A 581 4.95 -18.88 6.26
CA GLY A 581 4.24 -20.06 6.78
C GLY A 581 2.78 -19.79 7.20
N ILE A 582 2.29 -18.56 7.08
CA ILE A 582 0.89 -18.19 7.36
C ILE A 582 0.02 -18.66 6.21
N LYS A 583 -1.09 -19.34 6.52
CA LYS A 583 -2.10 -19.69 5.52
C LYS A 583 -2.96 -18.47 5.20
N PHE A 584 -3.20 -18.24 3.91
CA PHE A 584 -4.00 -17.13 3.42
C PHE A 584 -4.82 -17.56 2.21
N THR A 585 -5.92 -16.85 1.96
CA THR A 585 -6.68 -16.95 0.71
C THR A 585 -6.09 -15.92 -0.26
N SER A 586 -5.64 -16.37 -1.43
CA SER A 586 -4.96 -15.51 -2.40
C SER A 586 -5.94 -14.57 -3.14
N GLY A 587 -7.05 -15.11 -3.65
CA GLY A 587 -8.09 -14.37 -4.39
C GLY A 587 -9.38 -14.14 -3.60
N LEU A 588 -10.48 -13.97 -4.33
CA LEU A 588 -11.84 -13.95 -3.76
C LEU A 588 -12.23 -15.37 -3.31
N SER A 589 -12.84 -15.51 -2.14
CA SER A 589 -13.51 -16.75 -1.76
C SER A 589 -14.85 -16.88 -2.50
N ASN A 590 -15.17 -18.09 -2.94
CA ASN A 590 -16.45 -18.42 -3.58
C ASN A 590 -17.62 -18.33 -2.60
#